data_AF-J9EGY5-F1
#
_entry.id   AF-J9EGY5-F1
#
_cell.length_a   1.000
_cell.length_b   1.000
_cell.length_c   1.000
_cell.angle_alpha   90.00
_cell.angle_beta   90.00
_cell.angle_gamma   90.00
#
_symmetry.space_group_name_H-M   'P 1'
#
loop_
_entity.id
_entity.type
_entity.pdbx_description
1 polymer ?
#
loop_
_entity_poly.entity_id
_entity_poly.type
_entity_poly.pdbx_seq_one_letter_code
_entity_poly.pdbx_strand_id
1 'polypeptide(L)'
;MIVFGGGNEGIVDELHVYNTATNQWFVPAVKGEVPAGCAAYGIICDGTKIYLFGGMVEYGRYSADLYELQASKWEWKRLRPRPPKTGQPAPCARLGHSFTLASNQVCYIFGGLANASDDPKNNVPRYLNDLYVLDLNKANNLQWESPDTYGSPPPPRESHSAVIVENNGENRQMIIFGGMNGCRLGDLWFLDLISMTWTKPEVGGIPPLPRSLHSANIIAE
;
A
#
# COMPACT_ATOMS: atom_id res chain seq x y z
N MET A 1 17.88 -3.03 -6.05
CA MET A 1 16.43 -3.28 -6.23
C MET A 1 16.09 -4.59 -5.54
N ILE A 2 14.91 -4.68 -4.93
CA ILE A 2 14.43 -5.87 -4.24
C ILE A 2 13.14 -6.33 -4.90
N VAL A 3 13.00 -7.64 -5.10
CA VAL A 3 11.80 -8.31 -5.60
C VAL A 3 11.46 -9.43 -4.63
N PHE A 4 10.21 -9.50 -4.21
CA PHE A 4 9.65 -10.53 -3.34
C PHE A 4 8.29 -10.90 -3.92
N GLY A 5 7.72 -12.05 -3.58
CA GLY A 5 6.34 -12.33 -3.93
C GLY A 5 6.07 -12.49 -5.43
N GLY A 6 4.82 -12.23 -5.80
CA GLY A 6 4.31 -12.42 -7.16
C GLY A 6 3.93 -13.87 -7.43
N GLY A 7 3.42 -14.14 -8.63
CA GLY A 7 3.00 -15.48 -9.00
C GLY A 7 3.29 -15.81 -10.45
N ASN A 8 3.60 -17.08 -10.69
CA ASN A 8 3.65 -17.70 -12.02
C ASN A 8 2.84 -19.01 -12.02
N GLU A 9 3.46 -20.15 -11.68
CA GLU A 9 2.79 -21.45 -11.45
C GLU A 9 2.29 -21.64 -10.01
N GLY A 10 2.52 -20.64 -9.17
CA GLY A 10 2.24 -20.58 -7.74
C GLY A 10 2.72 -19.24 -7.21
N ILE A 11 2.51 -18.97 -5.93
CA ILE A 11 3.00 -17.75 -5.31
C ILE A 11 4.44 -17.97 -4.84
N VAL A 12 5.32 -17.04 -5.19
CA VAL A 12 6.76 -17.12 -4.86
C VAL A 12 7.01 -16.47 -3.50
N ASP A 13 7.83 -17.08 -2.66
CA ASP A 13 8.23 -16.56 -1.35
C ASP A 13 9.74 -16.25 -1.26
N GLU A 14 10.48 -16.39 -2.37
CA GLU A 14 11.90 -16.04 -2.44
C GLU A 14 12.11 -14.52 -2.54
N LEU A 15 13.15 -14.03 -1.83
CA LEU A 15 13.62 -12.66 -1.92
C LEU A 15 14.77 -12.58 -2.93
N HIS A 16 14.57 -11.86 -4.03
CA HIS A 16 15.62 -11.58 -5.00
C HIS A 16 16.15 -10.16 -4.86
N VAL A 17 17.46 -10.00 -4.92
CA VAL A 17 18.13 -8.71 -4.84
C VAL A 17 18.93 -8.49 -6.10
N TYR A 18 18.66 -7.39 -6.79
CA TYR A 18 19.46 -6.92 -7.92
C TYR A 18 20.36 -5.78 -7.48
N ASN A 19 21.67 -6.04 -7.57
CA ASN A 19 22.70 -5.03 -7.35
C ASN A 19 22.92 -4.24 -8.65
N THR A 20 22.54 -2.96 -8.64
CA THR A 20 22.65 -2.07 -9.80
C THR A 20 24.08 -1.66 -10.10
N ALA A 21 24.99 -1.72 -9.13
CA ALA A 21 26.40 -1.39 -9.33
C ALA A 21 27.16 -2.55 -10.00
N THR A 22 26.83 -3.80 -9.66
CA THR A 22 27.48 -4.98 -10.22
C THR A 22 26.70 -5.65 -11.35
N ASN A 23 25.46 -5.21 -11.62
CA ASN A 23 24.55 -5.83 -12.58
C ASN A 23 24.35 -7.34 -12.31
N GLN A 24 24.10 -7.69 -11.06
CA GLN A 24 23.96 -9.09 -10.64
C GLN A 24 22.75 -9.30 -9.73
N TRP A 25 22.10 -10.44 -9.93
CA TRP A 25 21.09 -10.97 -9.02
C TRP A 25 21.72 -11.89 -7.99
N PHE A 26 21.19 -11.84 -6.78
CA PHE A 26 21.46 -12.85 -5.76
C PHE A 26 20.23 -13.06 -4.88
N VAL A 27 20.17 -14.23 -4.25
CA VAL A 27 19.15 -14.60 -3.27
C VAL A 27 19.82 -14.58 -1.89
N PRO A 28 19.59 -13.56 -1.05
CA PRO A 28 20.12 -13.55 0.31
C PRO A 28 19.48 -14.63 1.18
N ALA A 29 20.28 -15.19 2.10
CA ALA A 29 19.72 -16.00 3.18
C ALA A 29 18.93 -15.08 4.13
N VAL A 30 17.60 -15.23 4.14
CA VAL A 30 16.70 -14.49 5.02
C VAL A 30 16.46 -15.23 6.33
N LYS A 31 16.16 -14.49 7.39
CA LYS A 31 15.84 -15.04 8.73
C LYS A 31 14.73 -14.26 9.42
N GLY A 32 14.24 -14.78 10.55
CA GLY A 32 13.20 -14.13 11.35
C GLY A 32 11.80 -14.61 10.99
N GLU A 33 10.81 -13.74 11.12
CA GLU A 33 9.40 -14.02 10.79
C GLU A 33 9.16 -13.83 9.29
N VAL A 34 9.69 -14.75 8.47
CA VAL A 34 9.61 -14.68 7.00
C VAL A 34 8.14 -14.75 6.55
N PRO A 35 7.64 -13.77 5.77
CA PRO A 35 6.29 -13.81 5.24
C PRO A 35 6.11 -14.96 4.25
N ALA A 36 4.91 -15.55 4.22
CA ALA A 36 4.53 -16.42 3.11
C ALA A 36 4.53 -15.63 1.79
N GLY A 37 4.73 -16.32 0.68
CA GLY A 37 4.59 -15.73 -0.64
C GLY A 37 3.24 -15.01 -0.77
N CYS A 38 3.26 -13.81 -1.33
CA CYS A 38 2.06 -13.01 -1.55
C CYS A 38 2.09 -12.29 -2.91
N ALA A 39 0.93 -11.90 -3.41
CA ALA A 39 0.77 -11.10 -4.63
C ALA A 39 -0.18 -9.91 -4.36
N ALA A 40 -0.11 -8.86 -5.19
CA ALA A 40 -0.97 -7.68 -5.08
C ALA A 40 -1.01 -7.00 -3.68
N TYR A 41 0.09 -7.11 -2.94
CA TYR A 41 0.34 -6.44 -1.67
C TYR A 41 0.88 -5.02 -1.90
N GLY A 42 0.81 -4.19 -0.85
CA GLY A 42 1.49 -2.89 -0.82
C GLY A 42 2.94 -3.05 -0.35
N ILE A 43 3.88 -2.34 -0.99
CA ILE A 43 5.30 -2.31 -0.62
C ILE A 43 5.82 -0.87 -0.59
N ILE A 44 6.55 -0.52 0.48
CA ILE A 44 7.25 0.77 0.60
C ILE A 44 8.68 0.56 1.13
N CYS A 45 9.54 1.54 0.91
CA CYS A 45 10.93 1.53 1.35
C CYS A 45 11.24 2.80 2.15
N ASP A 46 11.76 2.65 3.37
CA ASP A 46 12.31 3.72 4.21
C ASP A 46 13.79 3.43 4.49
N GLY A 47 14.67 4.04 3.70
CA GLY A 47 16.11 3.80 3.76
C GLY A 47 16.48 2.33 3.54
N THR A 48 16.84 1.62 4.61
CA THR A 48 17.22 0.19 4.57
C THR A 48 16.10 -0.75 5.04
N LYS A 49 14.94 -0.20 5.36
CA LYS A 49 13.77 -0.95 5.81
C LYS A 49 12.74 -1.01 4.71
N ILE A 50 12.20 -2.21 4.49
CA ILE A 50 11.10 -2.43 3.55
C ILE A 50 9.89 -2.88 4.32
N TYR A 51 8.73 -2.32 4.00
CA TYR A 51 7.47 -2.69 4.62
C TYR A 51 6.53 -3.30 3.60
N LEU A 52 5.89 -4.42 3.98
CA LEU A 52 4.88 -5.12 3.19
C LEU A 52 3.57 -5.14 3.94
N PHE A 53 2.47 -4.75 3.29
CA PHE A 53 1.13 -4.86 3.86
C PHE A 53 0.18 -5.61 2.94
N GLY A 54 -0.56 -6.55 3.53
CA GLY A 54 -1.69 -7.24 2.90
C GLY A 54 -1.32 -8.11 1.70
N GLY A 55 -2.19 -8.10 0.68
CA GLY A 55 -2.09 -8.92 -0.53
C GLY A 55 -2.80 -10.27 -0.43
N MET A 56 -2.73 -11.02 -1.52
CA MET A 56 -3.26 -12.37 -1.65
C MET A 56 -2.15 -13.39 -1.40
N VAL A 57 -2.38 -14.32 -0.48
CA VAL A 57 -1.52 -15.48 -0.22
C VAL A 57 -2.12 -16.72 -0.88
N GLU A 58 -1.52 -17.89 -0.65
CA GLU A 58 -1.99 -19.14 -1.25
C GLU A 58 -3.48 -19.41 -0.98
N TYR A 59 -4.09 -20.15 -1.92
CA TYR A 59 -5.51 -20.52 -1.90
C TYR A 59 -6.47 -19.31 -1.94
N GLY A 60 -6.02 -18.18 -2.48
CA GLY A 60 -6.87 -16.99 -2.69
C GLY A 60 -7.22 -16.23 -1.41
N ARG A 61 -6.59 -16.57 -0.28
CA ARG A 61 -6.81 -15.86 0.99
C ARG A 61 -6.14 -14.50 0.96
N TYR A 62 -6.81 -13.50 1.51
CA TYR A 62 -6.22 -12.17 1.66
C TYR A 62 -5.53 -12.06 3.02
N SER A 63 -4.44 -11.32 3.07
CA SER A 63 -3.70 -11.01 4.29
C SER A 63 -3.98 -9.58 4.74
N ALA A 64 -3.86 -9.35 6.05
CA ALA A 64 -3.81 -8.04 6.70
C ALA A 64 -2.47 -7.83 7.43
N ASP A 65 -1.49 -8.69 7.17
CA ASP A 65 -0.23 -8.66 7.90
C ASP A 65 0.67 -7.52 7.43
N LEU A 66 1.38 -6.93 8.38
CA LEU A 66 2.44 -5.96 8.15
C LEU A 66 3.79 -6.61 8.47
N TYR A 67 4.70 -6.62 7.52
CA TYR A 67 6.07 -7.11 7.71
C TYR A 67 7.07 -5.98 7.51
N GLU A 68 8.18 -6.03 8.25
CA GLU A 68 9.38 -5.21 8.07
C GLU A 68 10.54 -6.13 7.69
N LEU A 69 11.26 -5.81 6.61
CA LEU A 69 12.56 -6.38 6.28
C LEU A 69 13.65 -5.36 6.56
N GLN A 70 14.61 -5.70 7.41
CA GLN A 70 15.85 -4.95 7.56
C GLN A 70 16.87 -5.45 6.52
N ALA A 71 17.04 -4.72 5.41
CA ALA A 71 17.85 -5.15 4.25
C ALA A 71 19.35 -5.26 4.53
N SER A 72 19.86 -4.59 5.57
CA SER A 72 21.28 -4.69 5.98
C SER A 72 21.64 -6.02 6.62
N LYS A 73 20.66 -6.78 7.13
CA LYS A 73 20.86 -8.08 7.80
C LYS A 73 19.93 -9.19 7.29
N TRP A 74 19.12 -8.90 6.27
CA TRP A 74 18.14 -9.81 5.67
C TRP A 74 17.23 -10.48 6.70
N GLU A 75 16.70 -9.68 7.64
CA GLU A 75 15.87 -10.18 8.73
C GLU A 75 14.46 -9.61 8.64
N TRP A 76 13.49 -10.51 8.58
CA TRP A 76 12.07 -10.20 8.60
C TRP A 76 11.53 -10.17 10.02
N LYS A 77 10.64 -9.23 10.26
CA LYS A 77 9.86 -9.10 11.49
C LYS A 77 8.40 -8.86 11.13
N ARG A 78 7.48 -9.59 11.77
CA ARG A 78 6.06 -9.31 11.66
C ARG A 78 5.70 -8.21 12.65
N LEU A 79 5.28 -7.07 12.10
CA LEU A 79 4.79 -5.96 12.89
C LEU A 79 3.33 -6.21 13.29
N ARG A 80 3.00 -5.83 14.53
CA ARG A 80 1.67 -5.99 15.10
C ARG A 80 1.18 -4.64 15.64
N PRO A 81 0.89 -3.66 14.76
CA PRO A 81 0.36 -2.38 15.22
C PRO A 81 -0.97 -2.59 15.93
N ARG A 82 -1.19 -1.84 17.00
CA ARG A 82 -2.47 -1.86 17.73
C ARG A 82 -3.57 -1.22 16.86
N PRO A 83 -4.85 -1.61 17.06
CA PRO A 83 -5.97 -0.94 16.37
C PRO A 83 -6.06 0.55 16.69
N PRO A 84 -6.78 1.34 15.87
CA PRO A 84 -7.11 2.73 16.16
C PRO A 84 -7.67 2.96 17.56
N LYS A 85 -7.22 4.04 18.22
CA LYS A 85 -7.74 4.46 19.54
C LYS A 85 -9.22 4.86 19.49
N THR A 86 -9.73 5.19 18.32
CA THR A 86 -11.13 5.53 18.06
C THR A 86 -12.08 4.33 18.24
N GLY A 87 -11.56 3.13 18.48
CA GLY A 87 -12.35 1.90 18.60
C GLY A 87 -12.68 1.26 17.25
N GLN A 88 -12.29 1.89 16.14
CA GLN A 88 -12.38 1.29 14.82
C GLN A 88 -11.41 0.10 14.68
N PRO A 89 -11.73 -0.90 13.85
CA PRO A 89 -10.83 -2.02 13.61
C PRO A 89 -9.56 -1.57 12.86
N ALA A 90 -8.49 -2.33 13.03
CA ALA A 90 -7.30 -2.25 12.19
C ALA A 90 -7.66 -2.53 10.70
N PRO A 91 -6.81 -2.13 9.74
CA PRO A 91 -7.08 -2.39 8.33
C PRO A 91 -7.34 -3.88 8.09
N CYS A 92 -8.48 -4.19 7.47
CA CYS A 92 -8.84 -5.57 7.14
C CYS A 92 -7.94 -6.16 6.04
N ALA A 93 -8.02 -7.47 5.88
CA ALA A 93 -7.31 -8.19 4.84
C ALA A 93 -7.75 -7.74 3.45
N ARG A 94 -6.79 -7.37 2.60
CA ARG A 94 -7.06 -6.71 1.31
C ARG A 94 -5.92 -6.85 0.31
N LEU A 95 -6.25 -6.74 -0.97
CA LEU A 95 -5.29 -6.62 -2.08
C LEU A 95 -5.57 -5.35 -2.90
N GLY A 96 -4.63 -4.98 -3.77
CA GLY A 96 -4.83 -3.86 -4.72
C GLY A 96 -5.06 -2.50 -4.05
N HIS A 97 -4.70 -2.35 -2.78
CA HIS A 97 -4.69 -1.07 -2.09
C HIS A 97 -3.41 -0.31 -2.46
N SER A 98 -3.42 1.01 -2.30
CA SER A 98 -2.16 1.77 -2.32
C SER A 98 -1.53 1.74 -0.94
N PHE A 99 -0.20 1.60 -0.89
CA PHE A 99 0.60 1.78 0.32
C PHE A 99 1.71 2.79 0.01
N THR A 100 1.64 3.97 0.61
CA THR A 100 2.52 5.11 0.27
C THR A 100 3.22 5.64 1.50
N LEU A 101 4.52 5.94 1.37
CA LEU A 101 5.34 6.52 2.43
C LEU A 101 5.58 8.00 2.15
N ALA A 102 5.48 8.82 3.19
CA ALA A 102 5.84 10.23 3.13
C ALA A 102 7.18 10.50 3.82
N SER A 103 7.76 11.67 3.55
CA SER A 103 9.09 12.10 4.05
C SER A 103 9.25 12.07 5.57
N ASN A 104 8.17 12.24 6.32
CA ASN A 104 8.16 12.21 7.79
C ASN A 104 8.00 10.79 8.38
N GLN A 105 8.21 9.75 7.57
CA GLN A 105 8.06 8.33 7.95
C GLN A 105 6.64 7.93 8.39
N VAL A 106 5.64 8.69 7.96
CA VAL A 106 4.23 8.29 8.08
C VAL A 106 3.81 7.61 6.78
N CYS A 107 3.27 6.40 6.88
CA CYS A 107 2.73 5.69 5.75
C CYS A 107 1.20 5.65 5.77
N TYR A 108 0.62 5.53 4.58
CA TYR A 108 -0.81 5.62 4.34
C TYR A 108 -1.26 4.42 3.50
N ILE A 109 -2.37 3.81 3.90
CA ILE A 109 -3.09 2.80 3.14
C ILE A 109 -4.41 3.40 2.69
N PHE A 110 -4.73 3.28 1.41
CA PHE A 110 -6.04 3.68 0.89
C PHE A 110 -6.65 2.59 0.00
N GLY A 111 -7.93 2.32 0.25
CA GLY A 111 -8.77 1.47 -0.57
C GLY A 111 -8.31 0.00 -0.63
N GLY A 112 -8.50 -0.59 -1.81
CA GLY A 112 -8.24 -2.00 -2.09
C GLY A 112 -9.52 -2.84 -2.15
N LEU A 113 -9.33 -4.14 -2.31
CA LEU A 113 -10.39 -5.15 -2.39
C LEU A 113 -10.29 -6.08 -1.19
N ALA A 114 -11.36 -6.17 -0.42
CA ALA A 114 -11.54 -7.18 0.63
C ALA A 114 -12.52 -8.27 0.17
N ASN A 115 -12.47 -9.42 0.85
CA ASN A 115 -13.53 -10.41 0.78
C ASN A 115 -14.55 -10.12 1.89
N ALA A 116 -15.82 -9.96 1.54
CA ALA A 116 -16.91 -9.77 2.50
C ALA A 116 -17.44 -11.10 3.08
N SER A 117 -17.05 -12.24 2.51
CA SER A 117 -17.39 -13.56 3.02
C SER A 117 -16.37 -14.02 4.07
N ASP A 118 -16.88 -14.57 5.18
CA ASP A 118 -16.06 -15.25 6.18
C ASP A 118 -15.59 -16.65 5.72
N ASP A 119 -16.24 -17.23 4.69
CA ASP A 119 -15.78 -18.46 4.03
C ASP A 119 -14.71 -18.11 2.98
N PRO A 120 -13.45 -18.57 3.16
CA PRO A 120 -12.37 -18.34 2.20
C PRO A 120 -12.62 -18.94 0.82
N LYS A 121 -13.53 -19.92 0.71
CA LYS A 121 -13.89 -20.55 -0.58
C LYS A 121 -14.89 -19.74 -1.37
N ASN A 122 -15.59 -18.80 -0.73
CA ASN A 122 -16.54 -17.92 -1.37
C ASN A 122 -15.95 -16.51 -1.46
N ASN A 123 -15.76 -16.00 -2.67
CA ASN A 123 -15.19 -14.67 -2.88
C ASN A 123 -16.30 -13.67 -3.16
N VAL A 124 -16.65 -12.85 -2.16
CA VAL A 124 -17.60 -11.75 -2.30
C VAL A 124 -16.81 -10.44 -2.31
N PRO A 125 -16.52 -9.88 -3.51
CA PRO A 125 -15.66 -8.71 -3.63
C PRO A 125 -16.29 -7.48 -2.97
N ARG A 126 -15.54 -6.83 -2.08
CA ARG A 126 -15.90 -5.55 -1.47
C ARG A 126 -14.79 -4.55 -1.71
N TYR A 127 -15.04 -3.60 -2.61
CA TYR A 127 -14.16 -2.45 -2.84
C TYR A 127 -14.17 -1.55 -1.60
N LEU A 128 -13.03 -0.96 -1.29
CA LEU A 128 -12.81 -0.11 -0.12
C LEU A 128 -12.41 1.31 -0.53
N ASN A 129 -12.70 2.30 0.31
CA ASN A 129 -12.21 3.68 0.24
C ASN A 129 -11.80 4.21 1.62
N ASP A 130 -11.49 3.31 2.56
CA ASP A 130 -10.98 3.66 3.88
C ASP A 130 -9.52 4.17 3.79
N LEU A 131 -9.16 5.05 4.71
CA LEU A 131 -7.82 5.59 4.87
C LEU A 131 -7.27 5.16 6.22
N TYR A 132 -6.10 4.52 6.21
CA TYR A 132 -5.37 4.18 7.43
C TYR A 132 -3.98 4.80 7.40
N VAL A 133 -3.51 5.19 8.59
CA VAL A 133 -2.24 5.88 8.79
C VAL A 133 -1.42 5.11 9.82
N LEU A 134 -0.11 5.02 9.60
CA LEU A 134 0.83 4.44 10.55
C LEU A 134 2.11 5.28 10.61
N ASP A 135 2.45 5.72 11.81
CA ASP A 135 3.67 6.46 12.11
C ASP A 135 4.82 5.49 12.43
N LEU A 136 5.76 5.33 11.50
CA LEU A 136 6.87 4.38 11.63
C LEU A 136 7.97 4.85 12.58
N ASN A 137 8.00 6.14 12.94
CA ASN A 137 8.92 6.66 13.97
C ASN A 137 8.66 6.02 15.34
N LYS A 138 7.44 5.52 15.57
CA LYS A 138 7.01 4.87 16.83
C LYS A 138 7.21 3.35 16.78
N ALA A 139 8.38 2.88 16.31
CA ALA A 139 8.64 1.46 16.05
C ALA A 139 8.35 0.51 17.24
N ASN A 140 8.52 0.97 18.48
CA ASN A 140 8.23 0.18 19.69
C ASN A 140 6.77 0.23 20.14
N ASN A 141 5.94 1.09 19.52
CA ASN A 141 4.57 1.32 19.90
C ASN A 141 3.69 1.67 18.68
N LEU A 142 3.81 0.85 17.63
CA LEU A 142 3.03 1.02 16.41
C LEU A 142 1.54 0.92 16.71
N GLN A 143 0.77 1.86 16.17
CA GLN A 143 -0.67 1.93 16.31
C GLN A 143 -1.25 2.49 15.02
N TRP A 144 -2.18 1.75 14.43
CA TRP A 144 -2.96 2.25 13.30
C TRP A 144 -3.78 3.45 13.75
N GLU A 145 -3.92 4.40 12.86
CA GLU A 145 -4.85 5.51 12.98
C GLU A 145 -5.81 5.47 11.79
N SER A 146 -7.05 5.86 12.04
CA SER A 146 -8.07 6.06 11.01
C SER A 146 -8.59 7.48 11.23
N PRO A 147 -7.93 8.47 10.60
CA PRO A 147 -8.24 9.86 10.83
C PRO A 147 -9.60 10.21 10.23
N ASP A 148 -10.31 11.14 10.87
CA ASP A 148 -11.43 11.79 10.22
C ASP A 148 -10.92 12.52 8.97
N THR A 149 -11.64 12.36 7.87
CA THR A 149 -11.36 13.07 6.62
C THR A 149 -12.54 13.94 6.25
N TYR A 150 -12.24 15.03 5.56
CA TYR A 150 -13.23 16.05 5.19
C TYR A 150 -13.38 16.13 3.67
N GLY A 151 -14.42 16.83 3.21
CA GLY A 151 -14.76 16.90 1.79
C GLY A 151 -15.41 15.62 1.29
N SER A 152 -15.31 15.37 -0.02
CA SER A 152 -15.86 14.19 -0.67
C SER A 152 -14.73 13.21 -1.02
N PRO A 153 -14.65 12.04 -0.36
CA PRO A 153 -13.60 11.06 -0.66
C PRO A 153 -13.82 10.39 -2.02
N PRO A 154 -12.78 9.73 -2.58
CA PRO A 154 -12.94 8.91 -3.76
C PRO A 154 -13.95 7.79 -3.51
N PRO A 155 -14.74 7.36 -4.51
CA PRO A 155 -15.51 6.13 -4.40
C PRO A 155 -14.58 4.93 -4.15
N PRO A 156 -15.09 3.85 -3.52
CA PRO A 156 -14.37 2.60 -3.32
C PRO A 156 -13.67 2.12 -4.57
N ARG A 157 -12.42 1.68 -4.45
CA ARG A 157 -11.57 1.30 -5.59
C ARG A 157 -10.45 0.36 -5.17
N GLU A 158 -9.98 -0.42 -6.13
CA GLU A 158 -8.78 -1.22 -6.01
C GLU A 158 -7.93 -1.10 -7.29
N SER A 159 -6.67 -1.51 -7.20
CA SER A 159 -5.70 -1.46 -8.30
C SER A 159 -5.52 -0.06 -8.91
N HIS A 160 -5.74 0.98 -8.11
CA HIS A 160 -5.38 2.38 -8.40
C HIS A 160 -3.90 2.63 -8.12
N SER A 161 -3.40 3.76 -8.59
CA SER A 161 -2.09 4.27 -8.18
C SER A 161 -2.26 5.41 -7.19
N ALA A 162 -1.36 5.53 -6.22
CA ALA A 162 -1.27 6.67 -5.33
C ALA A 162 0.19 7.11 -5.18
N VAL A 163 0.40 8.41 -5.10
CA VAL A 163 1.72 9.03 -4.92
C VAL A 163 1.60 10.18 -3.93
N ILE A 164 2.69 10.46 -3.20
CA ILE A 164 2.76 11.60 -2.27
C ILE A 164 3.66 12.66 -2.89
N VAL A 165 3.19 13.91 -2.90
CA VAL A 165 3.93 15.11 -3.30
C VAL A 165 4.16 15.95 -2.05
N GLU A 166 5.42 16.34 -1.84
CA GLU A 166 5.87 17.12 -0.68
C GLU A 166 6.76 18.27 -1.16
N ASN A 167 6.26 19.50 -1.08
CA ASN A 167 7.00 20.70 -1.47
C ASN A 167 7.39 21.50 -0.22
N ASN A 168 8.69 21.48 0.12
CA ASN A 168 9.36 22.35 1.11
C ASN A 168 8.54 22.63 2.40
N GLY A 169 7.76 21.65 2.88
CA GLY A 169 6.99 21.72 4.11
C GLY A 169 5.64 22.47 4.05
N GLU A 170 5.29 23.10 2.93
CA GLU A 170 4.05 23.91 2.82
C GLU A 170 2.89 23.15 2.16
N ASN A 171 3.20 22.24 1.23
CA ASN A 171 2.18 21.44 0.57
C ASN A 171 2.56 19.95 0.63
N ARG A 172 1.69 19.15 1.26
CA ARG A 172 1.85 17.71 1.40
C ARG A 172 0.54 17.05 1.00
N GLN A 173 0.53 16.42 -0.17
CA GLN A 173 -0.67 15.89 -0.79
C GLN A 173 -0.46 14.46 -1.25
N MET A 174 -1.46 13.61 -1.04
CA MET A 174 -1.57 12.34 -1.74
C MET A 174 -2.44 12.52 -2.98
N ILE A 175 -1.97 12.01 -4.11
CA ILE A 175 -2.68 12.02 -5.39
C ILE A 175 -3.04 10.58 -5.73
N ILE A 176 -4.30 10.34 -6.09
CA ILE A 176 -4.84 9.04 -6.52
C ILE A 176 -5.38 9.15 -7.93
N PHE A 177 -5.02 8.20 -8.79
CA PHE A 177 -5.57 8.11 -10.14
C PHE A 177 -6.09 6.69 -10.46
N GLY A 178 -7.26 6.67 -11.09
CA GLY A 178 -7.85 5.47 -11.68
C GLY A 178 -8.16 4.37 -10.67
N GLY A 179 -7.88 3.13 -11.05
CA GLY A 179 -8.30 1.92 -10.34
C GLY A 179 -9.57 1.33 -10.93
N MET A 180 -10.27 0.51 -10.17
CA MET A 180 -11.53 -0.07 -10.60
C MET A 180 -12.52 -0.28 -9.46
N ASN A 181 -13.81 -0.22 -9.82
CA ASN A 181 -14.96 -0.57 -9.00
C ASN A 181 -16.06 -1.13 -9.90
N GLY A 182 -15.94 -2.41 -10.26
CA GLY A 182 -16.76 -3.04 -11.30
C GLY A 182 -16.40 -2.60 -12.73
N CYS A 183 -15.99 -1.34 -12.92
CA CYS A 183 -15.44 -0.79 -14.15
C CYS A 183 -14.12 -0.03 -13.86
N ARG A 184 -13.30 0.16 -14.90
CA ARG A 184 -12.08 0.98 -14.81
C ARG A 184 -12.45 2.44 -14.55
N LEU A 185 -11.71 3.08 -13.65
CA LEU A 185 -11.85 4.47 -13.27
C LEU A 185 -10.75 5.31 -13.95
N GLY A 186 -11.07 6.56 -14.26
CA GLY A 186 -10.14 7.54 -14.86
C GLY A 186 -10.21 8.89 -14.16
N ASP A 187 -10.67 8.90 -12.92
CA ASP A 187 -10.76 10.09 -12.08
C ASP A 187 -9.46 10.32 -11.31
N LEU A 188 -9.23 11.59 -10.95
CA LEU A 188 -8.11 12.07 -10.16
C LEU A 188 -8.63 12.59 -8.83
N TRP A 189 -7.92 12.32 -7.73
CA TRP A 189 -8.29 12.75 -6.39
C TRP A 189 -7.08 13.19 -5.60
N PHE A 190 -7.20 14.29 -4.85
CA PHE A 190 -6.17 14.78 -3.95
C PHE A 190 -6.65 14.68 -2.51
N LEU A 191 -5.78 14.21 -1.62
CA LEU A 191 -5.91 14.34 -0.18
C LEU A 191 -4.83 15.29 0.32
N ASP A 192 -5.23 16.43 0.87
CA ASP A 192 -4.33 17.28 1.64
C ASP A 192 -4.00 16.59 2.97
N LEU A 193 -2.73 16.27 3.20
CA LEU A 193 -2.28 15.46 4.34
C LEU A 193 -2.07 16.28 5.61
N ILE A 194 -2.33 17.60 5.57
CA ILE A 194 -2.29 18.49 6.75
C ILE A 194 -3.71 18.64 7.29
N SER A 195 -4.65 19.03 6.43
CA SER A 195 -6.06 19.24 6.75
C SER A 195 -6.90 17.98 6.68
N MET A 196 -6.37 16.88 6.13
CA MET A 196 -7.10 15.63 5.84
C MET A 196 -8.35 15.83 4.97
N THR A 197 -8.29 16.78 4.03
CA THR A 197 -9.41 17.11 3.15
C THR A 197 -9.24 16.52 1.75
N TRP A 198 -10.25 15.77 1.31
CA TRP A 198 -10.34 15.25 -0.04
C TRP A 198 -10.92 16.28 -1.01
N THR A 199 -10.30 16.37 -2.19
CA THR A 199 -10.79 17.18 -3.29
C THR A 199 -10.69 16.43 -4.60
N LYS A 200 -11.69 16.64 -5.48
CA LYS A 200 -11.62 16.26 -6.88
C LYS A 200 -11.17 17.50 -7.66
N PRO A 201 -9.94 17.55 -8.18
CA PRO A 201 -9.46 18.74 -8.87
C PRO A 201 -10.21 18.94 -10.20
N GLU A 202 -10.37 20.20 -10.58
CA GLU A 202 -10.69 20.55 -11.96
C GLU A 202 -9.44 20.36 -12.82
N VAL A 203 -9.54 19.53 -13.85
CA VAL A 203 -8.42 19.19 -14.74
C VAL A 203 -8.64 19.79 -16.12
N GLY A 204 -7.62 20.44 -16.65
CA GLY A 204 -7.59 20.93 -18.03
C GLY A 204 -7.02 19.88 -19.00
N GLY A 205 -7.25 20.08 -20.30
CA GLY A 205 -6.69 19.21 -21.35
C GLY A 205 -7.40 17.87 -21.52
N ILE A 206 -6.73 16.92 -22.18
CA ILE A 206 -7.27 15.57 -22.45
C ILE A 206 -6.73 14.60 -21.38
N PRO A 207 -7.57 14.12 -20.44
CA PRO A 207 -7.11 13.18 -19.43
C PRO A 207 -6.84 11.79 -20.01
N PRO A 208 -6.01 10.95 -19.35
CA PRO A 208 -5.81 9.57 -19.76
C PRO A 208 -7.12 8.76 -19.66
N LEU A 209 -7.29 7.77 -20.54
CA LEU A 209 -8.41 6.83 -20.45
C LEU A 209 -8.42 6.05 -19.11
N PRO A 210 -9.61 5.66 -18.60
CA PRO A 210 -9.75 4.86 -17.39
C PRO A 210 -8.90 3.57 -17.39
N ARG A 211 -8.23 3.29 -16.27
CA ARG A 211 -7.29 2.16 -16.14
C ARG A 211 -7.07 1.71 -14.69
N SER A 212 -6.70 0.44 -14.54
CA SER A 212 -6.29 -0.21 -13.28
C SER A 212 -4.99 -0.98 -13.52
N LEU A 213 -4.34 -1.46 -12.45
CA LEU A 213 -3.06 -2.21 -12.50
C LEU A 213 -1.92 -1.41 -13.17
N HIS A 214 -1.93 -0.10 -13.00
CA HIS A 214 -0.94 0.82 -13.53
C HIS A 214 -0.08 1.38 -12.40
N SER A 215 1.14 1.81 -12.72
CA SER A 215 2.02 2.54 -11.80
C SER A 215 1.98 4.03 -12.08
N ALA A 216 2.14 4.84 -11.04
CA ALA A 216 2.44 6.27 -11.14
C ALA A 216 3.70 6.57 -10.32
N ASN A 217 4.51 7.51 -10.79
CA ASN A 217 5.68 8.01 -10.08
C ASN A 217 5.68 9.53 -10.19
N ILE A 218 6.07 10.21 -9.11
CA ILE A 218 6.35 11.64 -9.17
C ILE A 218 7.69 11.84 -9.87
N ILE A 219 7.70 12.73 -10.86
CA ILE A 219 8.92 13.29 -11.41
C ILE A 219 9.01 14.67 -10.76
N ALA A 220 9.87 14.79 -9.74
CA ALA A 220 10.18 16.08 -9.15
C ALA A 220 11.13 16.83 -10.08
N GLU A 221 10.91 18.14 -10.21
CA GLU A 221 11.93 19.09 -10.68
C GLU A 221 12.82 19.54 -9.52
#